data_AF-A0A9E2ZB21-F1
#
_entry.id   AF-A0A9E2ZB21-F1
#
_cell.length_a   1.000
_cell.length_b   1.000
_cell.length_c   1.000
_cell.angle_alpha   90.00
_cell.angle_beta   90.00
_cell.angle_gamma   90.00
#
_symmetry.space_group_name_H-M   'P 1'
#
loop_
_entity.id
_entity.type
_entity.pdbx_description
1 polymer ?
#
loop_
_entity_poly.entity_id
_entity_poly.type
_entity_poly.pdbx_seq_one_letter_code
_entity_poly.pdbx_strand_id
1 'polypeptide(L)'
;MITELHPTRNPDVDPTKLAWATNRRVWWRYPEVATLRKDLLAIWDEDLNAGLDAASVAVHSSQRVWWRCLACDRRWQATVNNRSRAGHYLCPRCARREVAPATTPSFTAA
;
A
#
# COMPACT_ATOMS: atom_id res chain seq x y z
N MET A 1 -19.50 18.86 -5.17
CA MET A 1 -20.22 17.93 -4.28
C MET A 1 -19.19 17.35 -3.32
N ILE A 2 -19.46 17.38 -2.01
CA ILE A 2 -18.47 17.09 -0.97
C ILE A 2 -18.11 15.59 -1.00
N THR A 3 -17.04 15.24 -1.72
CA THR A 3 -16.45 13.89 -1.78
C THR A 3 -15.47 13.65 -0.62
N GLU A 4 -15.70 14.30 0.54
CA GLU A 4 -14.77 14.30 1.67
C GLU A 4 -15.08 13.22 2.72
N LEU A 5 -16.28 12.64 2.69
CA LEU A 5 -16.72 11.66 3.68
C LEU A 5 -16.55 10.21 3.18
N HIS A 6 -16.15 9.32 4.08
CA HIS A 6 -15.97 7.91 3.79
C HIS A 6 -17.33 7.24 3.45
N PRO A 7 -17.45 6.48 2.34
CA PRO A 7 -18.74 6.02 1.83
C PRO A 7 -19.44 4.98 2.73
N THR A 8 -18.68 4.13 3.42
CA THR A 8 -19.24 3.01 4.22
C THR A 8 -19.02 3.13 5.73
N ARG A 9 -18.34 4.17 6.22
CA ARG A 9 -18.02 4.34 7.66
C ARG A 9 -18.84 5.44 8.32
N ASN A 10 -19.82 5.97 7.60
CA ASN A 10 -20.73 7.01 8.06
C ASN A 10 -22.20 6.53 7.92
N PRO A 11 -22.58 5.39 8.53
CA PRO A 11 -23.87 4.72 8.24
C PRO A 11 -25.10 5.56 8.61
N ASP A 12 -24.94 6.53 9.50
CA ASP A 12 -26.00 7.34 10.10
C ASP A 12 -25.82 8.85 9.87
N VAL A 13 -24.82 9.27 9.09
CA VAL A 13 -24.47 10.68 8.89
C VAL A 13 -24.92 11.14 7.50
N ASP A 14 -25.92 12.01 7.45
CA ASP A 14 -26.27 12.77 6.26
C ASP A 14 -25.33 13.99 6.15
N PRO A 15 -24.44 14.06 5.13
CA PRO A 15 -23.45 15.13 5.00
C PRO A 15 -24.08 16.52 4.91
N THR A 16 -25.30 16.61 4.39
CA THR A 16 -26.00 17.88 4.14
C THR A 16 -26.70 18.42 5.38
N LYS A 17 -26.82 17.59 6.44
CA LYS A 17 -27.49 17.93 7.71
C LYS A 17 -26.51 18.07 8.87
N LEU A 18 -25.21 18.03 8.62
CA LEU A 18 -24.18 18.27 9.63
C LEU A 18 -24.14 19.76 9.99
N ALA A 19 -24.46 20.08 11.25
CA ALA A 19 -24.15 21.39 11.81
C ALA A 19 -22.65 21.50 12.08
N TRP A 20 -22.08 22.70 11.93
CA TRP A 20 -20.64 22.96 12.07
C TRP A 20 -20.08 22.61 13.47
N ALA A 21 -20.90 22.60 14.51
CA ALA A 21 -20.54 22.28 15.89
C ALA A 21 -21.04 20.90 16.35
N THR A 22 -21.22 19.96 15.43
CA THR A 22 -21.68 18.61 15.77
C THR A 22 -20.60 17.81 16.51
N ASN A 23 -20.99 17.14 17.59
CA ASN A 23 -20.14 16.17 18.29
C ASN A 23 -20.22 14.76 17.69
N ARG A 24 -20.87 14.58 16.53
CA ARG A 24 -20.95 13.28 15.87
C ARG A 24 -19.59 12.89 15.31
N ARG A 25 -19.22 11.62 15.49
CA ARG A 25 -18.01 11.06 14.89
C ARG A 25 -18.24 10.88 13.40
N VAL A 26 -17.51 11.64 12.59
CA VAL A 26 -17.54 11.55 11.14
C VAL A 26 -16.19 11.03 10.64
N TRP A 27 -16.22 10.10 9.70
CA TRP A 27 -15.03 9.53 9.09
C TRP A 27 -14.77 10.16 7.74
N TRP A 28 -13.62 10.82 7.60
CA TRP A 28 -13.17 11.37 6.34
C TRP A 28 -12.67 10.27 5.41
N ARG A 29 -12.81 10.49 4.10
CA ARG A 29 -12.21 9.62 3.10
C ARG A 29 -10.70 9.81 3.14
N TYR A 30 -9.97 8.76 3.53
CA TYR A 30 -8.50 8.76 3.44
C TYR A 30 -8.07 8.48 2.00
N PRO A 31 -6.98 9.07 1.51
CA PRO A 31 -6.54 8.80 0.15
C PRO A 31 -6.07 7.34 -0.03
N GLU A 32 -6.41 6.76 -1.18
CA GLU A 32 -6.15 5.37 -1.50
C GLU A 32 -4.79 5.15 -2.14
N VAL A 33 -4.36 3.88 -2.25
CA VAL A 33 -3.06 3.50 -2.84
C VAL A 33 -2.92 4.05 -4.25
N ALA A 34 -3.92 3.85 -5.10
CA ALA A 34 -3.91 4.35 -6.48
C ALA A 34 -3.87 5.90 -6.56
N THR A 35 -4.30 6.59 -5.51
CA THR A 35 -4.34 8.06 -5.44
C THR A 35 -3.00 8.64 -5.00
N LEU A 36 -2.42 8.16 -3.90
CA LEU A 36 -1.18 8.71 -3.32
C LEU A 36 0.11 8.00 -3.75
N ARG A 37 0.03 6.73 -4.14
CA ARG A 37 1.17 5.86 -4.39
C ARG A 37 0.99 5.03 -5.66
N LYS A 38 0.86 5.75 -6.79
CA LYS A 38 0.75 5.16 -8.14
C LYS A 38 1.93 4.24 -8.50
N ASP A 39 3.09 4.53 -7.95
CA ASP A 39 4.31 3.71 -8.06
C ASP A 39 4.12 2.29 -7.50
N LEU A 40 3.23 2.11 -6.51
CA LEU A 40 2.92 0.78 -5.98
C LEU A 40 2.06 -0.07 -6.91
N LEU A 41 1.35 0.54 -7.88
CA LEU A 41 0.58 -0.20 -8.89
C LEU A 41 1.50 -1.04 -9.78
N ALA A 42 2.74 -0.60 -9.99
CA ALA A 42 3.73 -1.35 -10.78
C ALA A 42 4.16 -2.67 -10.11
N ILE A 43 3.97 -2.79 -8.80
CA ILE A 43 4.29 -3.99 -8.01
C ILE A 43 3.05 -4.65 -7.42
N TRP A 44 1.86 -4.22 -7.78
CA TRP A 44 0.62 -4.86 -7.37
C TRP A 44 0.41 -6.13 -8.18
N ASP A 45 -0.03 -7.21 -7.52
CA ASP A 45 -0.36 -8.45 -8.23
C ASP A 45 -1.87 -8.54 -8.47
N GLU A 46 -2.32 -8.17 -9.67
CA GLU A 46 -3.74 -8.17 -10.05
C GLU A 46 -4.37 -9.58 -9.99
N ASP A 47 -3.60 -10.60 -10.38
CA ASP A 47 -4.09 -11.99 -10.45
C ASP A 47 -4.41 -12.53 -9.05
N LEU A 48 -3.49 -12.35 -8.10
CA LEU A 48 -3.65 -12.85 -6.73
C LEU A 48 -4.47 -11.93 -5.83
N ASN A 49 -4.68 -10.67 -6.23
CA ASN A 49 -5.61 -9.75 -5.58
C ASN A 49 -6.94 -9.64 -6.33
N ALA A 50 -7.30 -10.64 -7.15
CA ALA A 50 -8.56 -10.64 -7.89
C ALA A 50 -9.76 -10.32 -6.97
N GLY A 51 -10.56 -9.33 -7.36
CA GLY A 51 -11.69 -8.83 -6.57
C GLY A 51 -11.34 -7.74 -5.54
N LEU A 52 -10.07 -7.36 -5.40
CA LEU A 52 -9.63 -6.24 -4.57
C LEU A 52 -9.02 -5.14 -5.44
N ASP A 53 -9.73 -4.03 -5.57
CA ASP A 53 -9.27 -2.85 -6.30
C ASP A 53 -8.27 -2.03 -5.45
N ALA A 54 -7.07 -1.78 -5.96
CA ALA A 54 -6.07 -0.92 -5.31
C ALA A 54 -6.59 0.52 -5.06
N ALA A 55 -7.55 1.01 -5.85
CA ALA A 55 -8.21 2.29 -5.64
C ALA A 55 -9.25 2.27 -4.51
N SER A 56 -9.57 1.10 -3.95
CA SER A 56 -10.43 0.94 -2.77
C SER A 56 -9.65 0.74 -1.46
N VAL A 57 -8.31 0.63 -1.55
CA VAL A 57 -7.45 0.29 -0.41
C VAL A 57 -6.72 1.54 0.08
N ALA A 58 -6.88 1.86 1.37
CA ALA A 58 -6.19 3.00 2.00
C ALA A 58 -4.66 2.79 2.03
N VAL A 59 -3.89 3.85 1.76
CA VAL A 59 -2.42 3.80 1.68
C VAL A 59 -1.73 3.33 2.98
N HIS A 60 -2.35 3.58 4.13
CA HIS A 60 -1.85 3.15 5.45
C HIS A 60 -2.56 1.90 5.97
N SER A 61 -3.24 1.14 5.11
CA SER A 61 -3.95 -0.07 5.51
C SER A 61 -3.01 -1.16 6.04
N SER A 62 -3.40 -1.79 7.15
CA SER A 62 -2.76 -3.01 7.66
C SER A 62 -3.17 -4.27 6.88
N GLN A 63 -4.03 -4.13 5.86
CA GLN A 63 -4.43 -5.25 5.00
C GLN A 63 -3.21 -5.84 4.28
N ARG A 64 -3.06 -7.16 4.34
CA ARG A 64 -2.05 -7.90 3.59
C ARG A 64 -2.59 -8.19 2.20
N VAL A 65 -1.82 -7.81 1.19
CA VAL A 65 -2.12 -8.00 -0.23
C VAL A 65 -0.91 -8.61 -0.91
N TRP A 66 -1.10 -9.11 -2.12
CA TRP A 66 -0.04 -9.67 -2.94
C TRP A 66 0.68 -8.61 -3.75
N TRP A 67 2.00 -8.72 -3.78
CA TRP A 67 2.90 -7.85 -4.53
C TRP A 67 3.76 -8.68 -5.46
N ARG A 68 4.20 -8.11 -6.58
CA ARG A 68 5.07 -8.72 -7.60
C ARG A 68 6.38 -7.96 -7.72
N CYS A 69 7.50 -8.68 -7.72
CA CYS A 69 8.80 -8.04 -7.48
C CYS A 69 9.40 -7.59 -8.79
N LEU A 70 9.68 -6.29 -8.96
CA LEU A 70 10.28 -5.79 -10.21
C LEU A 70 11.62 -6.46 -10.55
N ALA A 71 12.39 -6.91 -9.56
CA ALA A 71 13.72 -7.47 -9.78
C ALA A 71 13.75 -8.98 -10.04
N CYS A 72 12.78 -9.75 -9.56
CA CYS A 72 12.82 -11.22 -9.68
C CYS A 72 11.48 -11.87 -10.02
N ASP A 73 10.45 -11.06 -10.26
CA ASP A 73 9.09 -11.46 -10.61
C ASP A 73 8.39 -12.40 -9.59
N ARG A 74 9.01 -12.62 -8.43
CA ARG A 74 8.42 -13.41 -7.36
C ARG A 74 7.31 -12.62 -6.67
N ARG A 75 6.22 -13.32 -6.39
CA ARG A 75 5.07 -12.81 -5.65
C ARG A 75 5.30 -12.94 -4.15
N TRP A 76 4.89 -11.96 -3.36
CA TRP A 76 4.96 -12.03 -1.89
C TRP A 76 3.82 -11.24 -1.24
N GLN A 77 3.49 -11.58 0.01
CA GLN A 77 2.51 -10.84 0.79
C GLN A 77 3.18 -9.85 1.75
N ALA A 78 2.66 -8.63 1.78
CA ALA A 78 3.01 -7.62 2.77
C ALA A 78 1.82 -6.68 3.02
N THR A 79 1.85 -5.96 4.15
CA THR A 79 0.83 -4.94 4.40
C THR A 79 1.04 -3.73 3.51
N VAL A 80 -0.07 -3.10 3.10
CA VAL A 80 -0.06 -1.88 2.28
C VAL A 80 0.70 -0.76 2.98
N ASN A 81 0.49 -0.58 4.29
CA ASN A 81 1.21 0.41 5.08
C ASN A 81 2.74 0.23 5.03
N ASN A 82 3.23 -1.01 5.04
CA ASN A 82 4.66 -1.29 5.00
C ASN A 82 5.25 -0.95 3.62
N ARG A 83 4.50 -1.21 2.54
CA ARG A 83 4.96 -0.90 1.17
C ARG A 83 4.79 0.57 0.79
N SER A 84 3.86 1.26 1.43
CA SER A 84 3.63 2.70 1.27
C SER A 84 4.67 3.59 1.94
N ARG A 85 5.78 3.04 2.43
CA ARG A 85 6.99 3.81 2.74
C ARG A 85 7.83 3.98 1.46
N ALA A 86 8.55 5.08 1.32
CA ALA A 86 9.37 5.32 0.13
C ALA A 86 10.47 4.25 -0.03
N GLY A 87 10.81 3.86 -1.26
CA GLY A 87 11.91 2.93 -1.55
C GLY A 87 11.60 1.44 -1.33
N HIS A 88 10.38 1.10 -0.91
CA HIS A 88 9.98 -0.28 -0.70
C HIS A 88 9.28 -0.83 -1.96
N TYR A 89 10.06 -1.19 -2.99
CA TYR A 89 9.55 -1.84 -4.22
C TYR A 89 9.94 -3.32 -4.37
N LEU A 90 10.95 -3.76 -3.64
CA LEU A 90 11.49 -5.11 -3.76
C LEU A 90 10.93 -6.07 -2.72
N CYS A 91 10.91 -7.35 -3.09
CA CYS A 91 10.63 -8.43 -2.16
C CYS A 91 11.73 -8.52 -1.09
N PRO A 92 11.46 -9.12 0.08
CA PRO A 92 12.42 -9.21 1.18
C PRO A 92 13.76 -9.85 0.80
N ARG A 93 13.77 -10.77 -0.17
CA ARG A 93 14.99 -11.42 -0.66
C ARG A 93 15.85 -10.48 -1.50
N CYS A 94 15.25 -9.72 -2.40
CA CYS A 94 15.98 -8.79 -3.25
C CYS A 94 16.45 -7.57 -2.46
N ALA A 95 15.60 -7.01 -1.58
CA ALA A 95 15.99 -5.90 -0.71
C ALA A 95 17.21 -6.23 0.17
N ARG A 96 17.30 -7.47 0.69
CA ARG A 96 18.49 -7.91 1.46
C ARG A 96 19.76 -8.00 0.63
N ARG A 97 19.66 -8.26 -0.68
CA ARG A 97 20.81 -8.36 -1.58
C ARG A 97 21.35 -6.99 -1.97
N GLU A 98 20.49 -5.98 -2.10
CA GLU A 98 20.93 -4.60 -2.38
C GLU A 98 21.65 -3.95 -1.18
N VAL A 99 21.24 -4.31 0.04
CA VAL A 99 21.85 -3.77 1.27
C VAL A 99 23.14 -4.52 1.65
N ALA A 100 23.39 -5.71 1.11
CA ALA A 100 24.59 -6.48 1.42
C ALA A 100 25.83 -5.86 0.74
N PRO A 101 26.92 -5.56 1.48
CA PRO A 101 28.17 -5.17 0.86
C PRO A 101 28.68 -6.32 0.00
N ALA A 102 29.14 -6.00 -1.22
CA ALA A 102 29.73 -6.96 -2.14
C ALA A 102 30.81 -7.74 -1.40
N THR A 103 30.54 -9.01 -1.09
CA THR A 103 31.51 -9.86 -0.41
C THR A 103 32.60 -10.14 -1.45
N THR A 104 33.77 -9.53 -1.25
CA THR A 104 34.94 -9.72 -2.10
C THR A 104 35.22 -11.22 -2.23
N PRO A 105 35.35 -11.79 -3.44
CA PRO A 105 35.77 -13.17 -3.56
C PRO A 105 37.20 -13.30 -3.03
N SER A 106 37.34 -14.06 -1.94
CA SER A 106 38.65 -14.46 -1.41
C SER A 106 39.24 -15.48 -2.38
N PHE A 107 40.13 -15.04 -3.26
CA PHE A 107 40.99 -15.93 -4.01
C PHE A 107 42.10 -16.41 -3.07
N THR A 108 41.98 -17.63 -2.57
CA THR A 108 43.12 -18.36 -2.01
C THR A 108 44.05 -18.72 -3.15
N ALA A 109 45.21 -18.05 -3.21
CA ALA A 109 46.32 -18.46 -4.05
C ALA A 109 46.94 -19.76 -3.49
N ALA A 110 47.12 -20.75 -4.36
CA ALA A 110 47.92 -21.95 -4.13
C ALA A 110 49.25 -21.80 -4.87
#